data_AF-A0A438KBS2-F1
#
_entry.id   AF-A0A438KBS2-F1
#
_cell.length_a   1.000
_cell.length_b   1.000
_cell.length_c   1.000
_cell.angle_alpha   90.00
_cell.angle_beta   90.00
_cell.angle_gamma   90.00
#
_symmetry.space_group_name_H-M   'P 1'
#
loop_
_entity.id
_entity.type
_entity.pdbx_description
1 polymer ?
#
loop_
_entity_poly.entity_id
_entity_poly.type
_entity_poly.pdbx_seq_one_letter_code
_entity_poly.pdbx_strand_id
1 'polypeptide(L)'
;MNKFYFQDEEDVKAIGRLFADMGDSYVELIATGSDESMLIVHALLEVASHPEYDIASMTFNFWHNLQVNLTKRRVFSEFYSL
;
A
#
# COMPACT_ATOMS: atom_id res chain seq x y z
N MET A 1 7.65 -8.36 17.94
CA MET A 1 7.65 -8.31 16.46
C MET A 1 9.06 -8.60 16.00
N ASN A 2 9.29 -9.74 15.34
CA ASN A 2 10.63 -10.18 14.95
C ASN A 2 11.21 -9.19 13.95
N LYS A 3 12.36 -8.58 14.29
CA LYS A 3 13.20 -7.84 13.35
C LYS A 3 13.64 -8.85 12.29
N PHE A 4 13.06 -8.76 11.10
CA PHE A 4 13.60 -9.48 9.97
C PHE A 4 15.03 -8.99 9.74
N TYR A 5 15.99 -9.91 9.81
CA TYR A 5 17.40 -9.63 9.52
C TYR A 5 17.59 -9.52 7.99
N PHE A 6 17.07 -8.46 7.36
CA PHE A 6 17.46 -8.10 6.01
C PHE A 6 18.72 -7.24 6.14
N GLN A 7 19.88 -7.84 5.89
CA GLN A 7 21.17 -7.14 5.99
C GLN A 7 21.58 -6.44 4.69
N ASP A 8 20.93 -6.76 3.57
CA ASP A 8 21.21 -6.14 2.27
C ASP A 8 20.05 -5.22 1.83
N GLU A 9 20.40 -4.01 1.40
CA GLU A 9 19.51 -3.01 0.84
C GLU A 9 18.70 -3.56 -0.34
N GLU A 10 19.28 -4.46 -1.13
CA GLU A 10 18.63 -5.15 -2.24
C GLU A 10 17.45 -6.02 -1.78
N ASP A 11 17.57 -6.73 -0.65
CA ASP A 11 16.50 -7.56 -0.10
C ASP A 11 15.33 -6.71 0.38
N VAL A 12 15.63 -5.58 1.04
CA VAL A 12 14.62 -4.62 1.50
C VAL A 12 13.88 -4.02 0.30
N LYS A 13 14.62 -3.65 -0.76
CA LYS A 13 14.01 -3.18 -2.01
C LYS A 13 13.17 -4.27 -2.69
N ALA A 14 13.62 -5.52 -2.71
CA ALA A 14 12.86 -6.61 -3.32
C ALA A 14 11.52 -6.83 -2.61
N ILE A 15 11.51 -6.76 -1.28
CA ILE A 15 10.28 -6.88 -0.47
C ILE A 15 9.41 -5.64 -0.62
N GLY A 16 10.00 -4.45 -0.68
CA GLY A 16 9.28 -3.21 -0.97
C GLY A 16 8.52 -3.28 -2.31
N ARG A 17 9.14 -3.82 -3.37
CA ARG A 17 8.47 -4.07 -4.66
C ARG A 17 7.33 -5.06 -4.51
N LEU A 18 7.57 -6.19 -3.83
CA LEU A 18 6.53 -7.21 -3.62
C LEU A 18 5.29 -6.63 -2.94
N PHE A 19 5.47 -5.83 -1.89
CA PHE A 19 4.33 -5.21 -1.21
C PHE A 19 3.64 -4.14 -2.06
N ALA A 20 4.39 -3.37 -2.85
CA ALA A 20 3.81 -2.43 -3.81
C ALA A 20 2.94 -3.16 -4.86
N ASP A 21 3.47 -4.24 -5.46
CA ASP A 21 2.76 -5.06 -6.45
C ASP A 21 1.50 -5.71 -5.85
N MET A 22 1.58 -6.18 -4.60
CA MET A 22 0.43 -6.69 -3.87
C MET A 22 -0.59 -5.58 -3.59
N GLY A 23 -0.14 -4.42 -3.13
CA GLY A 23 -1.01 -3.26 -2.88
C GLY A 23 -1.81 -2.87 -4.11
N ASP A 24 -1.15 -2.77 -5.26
CA ASP A 24 -1.82 -2.45 -6.53
C ASP A 24 -2.79 -3.56 -6.96
N SER A 25 -2.43 -4.84 -6.80
CA SER A 25 -3.28 -5.98 -7.15
C SER A 25 -4.55 -6.08 -6.29
N TYR A 26 -4.48 -5.64 -5.03
CA TYR A 26 -5.58 -5.72 -4.07
C TYR A 26 -6.21 -4.36 -3.74
N VAL A 27 -5.86 -3.29 -4.46
CA VAL A 27 -6.31 -1.91 -4.15
C VAL A 27 -7.82 -1.79 -4.03
N GLU A 28 -8.57 -2.55 -4.83
CA GLU A 28 -10.03 -2.50 -4.78
C GLU A 28 -10.63 -3.13 -3.53
N LEU A 29 -10.02 -4.21 -3.05
CA LEU A 29 -10.39 -4.91 -1.82
C LEU A 29 -9.97 -4.07 -0.61
N ILE A 30 -8.76 -3.51 -0.63
CA ILE A 30 -8.27 -2.59 0.41
C ILE A 30 -9.20 -1.40 0.58
N ALA A 31 -9.70 -0.85 -0.53
CA ALA A 31 -10.65 0.26 -0.50
C ALA A 31 -12.04 -0.09 0.08
N THR A 32 -12.32 -1.36 0.41
CA THR A 32 -13.49 -1.76 1.20
C THR A 32 -13.26 -1.60 2.71
N GLY A 33 -12.01 -1.55 3.15
CA GLY A 33 -11.63 -1.41 4.56
C GLY A 33 -11.75 -2.70 5.38
N SER A 34 -11.70 -3.90 4.75
CA SER A 34 -11.75 -5.16 5.50
C SER A 34 -10.46 -5.37 6.32
N ASP A 35 -10.58 -5.97 7.50
CA ASP A 35 -9.45 -6.20 8.42
C ASP A 35 -8.33 -7.03 7.78
N GLU A 36 -8.69 -8.03 6.95
CA GLU A 36 -7.73 -8.87 6.23
C GLU A 36 -6.93 -8.09 5.20
N SER A 37 -7.56 -7.12 4.54
CA SER A 37 -6.92 -6.28 3.52
C SER A 37 -5.95 -5.26 4.14
N MET A 38 -6.18 -4.87 5.39
CA MET A 38 -5.34 -3.91 6.12
C MET A 38 -3.96 -4.46 6.44
N LEU A 39 -3.76 -5.78 6.45
CA LEU A 39 -2.44 -6.40 6.60
C LEU A 39 -1.46 -5.95 5.51
N ILE A 40 -1.93 -5.78 4.27
CA ILE A 40 -1.12 -5.29 3.14
C ILE A 40 -0.76 -3.81 3.35
N VAL A 41 -1.70 -3.02 3.84
CA VAL A 41 -1.48 -1.60 4.16
C VAL A 41 -0.44 -1.44 5.27
N HIS A 42 -0.49 -2.28 6.31
CA HIS A 42 0.52 -2.27 7.36
C HIS A 42 1.91 -2.63 6.83
N ALA A 43 2.03 -3.63 5.96
CA ALA A 43 3.29 -3.97 5.32
C ALA A 43 3.85 -2.81 4.47
N LEU A 44 2.99 -2.10 3.74
CA LEU A 44 3.36 -0.91 2.96
C LEU A 44 3.76 0.27 3.85
N LEU A 45 3.15 0.44 5.02
CA LEU A 45 3.54 1.47 5.99
C LEU A 45 4.93 1.21 6.58
N GLU A 46 5.29 -0.05 6.82
CA GLU A 46 6.65 -0.41 7.26
C GLU A 46 7.68 0.01 6.20
N VAL A 47 7.42 -0.27 4.91
CA VAL A 47 8.29 0.15 3.79
C VAL A 47 8.36 1.68 3.69
N ALA A 48 7.21 2.37 3.79
CA ALA A 48 7.13 3.83 3.73
C ALA A 48 7.82 4.53 4.90
N SER A 49 7.94 3.86 6.05
CA SER A 49 8.64 4.38 7.24
C SER A 49 10.16 4.25 7.17
N HIS A 50 10.70 3.60 6.13
CA HIS A 50 12.12 3.42 5.96
C HIS A 50 12.83 4.78 5.80
N PRO A 51 13.97 5.01 6.47
CA PRO A 51 14.67 6.30 6.42
C PRO A 51 15.24 6.63 5.04
N GLU A 52 15.49 5.62 4.21
CA GLU A 52 16.00 5.79 2.86
C GLU A 52 14.86 6.11 1.89
N TYR A 53 14.95 7.27 1.24
CA TYR A 53 13.97 7.75 0.27
C TYR A 53 13.71 6.75 -0.86
N ASP A 54 14.75 6.09 -1.37
CA ASP A 54 14.64 5.12 -2.47
C ASP A 54 13.77 3.92 -2.11
N ILE A 55 13.71 3.55 -0.82
CA ILE A 55 12.85 2.47 -0.32
C ILE A 55 11.45 2.99 -0.03
N ALA A 56 11.32 4.13 0.65
CA ALA A 56 10.01 4.69 0.99
C ALA A 56 9.19 5.05 -0.26
N SER A 57 9.85 5.61 -1.28
CA SER A 57 9.23 6.06 -2.54
C SER A 57 8.64 4.92 -3.38
N MET A 58 9.02 3.68 -3.13
CA MET A 58 8.48 2.49 -3.81
C MET A 58 6.98 2.32 -3.57
N THR A 59 6.46 2.87 -2.46
CA THR A 59 5.05 2.77 -2.07
C THR A 59 4.17 3.87 -2.66
N PHE A 60 4.75 4.90 -3.29
CA PHE A 60 3.99 6.12 -3.67
C PHE A 60 2.90 5.86 -4.71
N ASN A 61 3.17 4.98 -5.69
CA ASN A 61 2.18 4.62 -6.70
C ASN A 61 0.94 3.98 -6.05
N PHE A 62 1.14 3.09 -5.08
CA PHE A 62 0.03 2.48 -4.35
C PHE A 62 -0.83 3.53 -3.64
N TRP A 63 -0.22 4.46 -2.88
CA TRP A 63 -0.97 5.49 -2.16
C TRP A 63 -1.76 6.40 -3.11
N HIS A 64 -1.18 6.74 -4.27
CA HIS A 64 -1.88 7.46 -5.32
C HIS A 64 -3.08 6.67 -5.86
N ASN A 65 -2.87 5.40 -6.22
CA ASN A 65 -3.91 4.52 -6.74
C ASN A 65 -5.04 4.30 -5.74
N LEU A 66 -4.72 4.13 -4.45
CA LEU A 66 -5.69 3.99 -3.38
C LEU A 66 -6.54 5.27 -3.23
N GLN A 67 -5.90 6.44 -3.21
CA GLN A 67 -6.60 7.73 -3.13
C GLN A 67 -7.56 7.93 -4.32
N VAL A 68 -7.13 7.59 -5.54
CA VAL A 68 -7.98 7.64 -6.74
C VAL A 68 -9.18 6.70 -6.61
N ASN A 69 -8.98 5.47 -6.13
CA ASN A 69 -10.05 4.48 -5.96
C ASN A 69 -11.09 4.89 -4.91
N LEU A 70 -10.63 5.40 -3.76
CA LEU A 70 -11.51 5.88 -2.70
C LEU A 70 -12.32 7.10 -3.14
N THR A 71 -11.69 8.04 -3.85
CA THR A 71 -12.36 9.25 -4.33
C THR A 71 -13.39 8.93 -5.41
N LYS A 72 -13.07 8.05 -6.38
CA LYS A 72 -14.03 7.59 -7.40
C LYS A 72 -15.25 6.89 -6.79
N ARG A 73 -15.04 6.02 -5.80
CA ARG A 73 -16.14 5.35 -5.07
C ARG A 73 -17.04 6.34 -4.34
N ARG A 74 -16.46 7.32 -3.66
CA ARG A 74 -17.23 8.36 -2.95
C ARG A 74 -18.10 9.13 -3.92
N VAL A 75 -17.52 9.61 -5.03
CA VAL A 75 -18.25 10.34 -6.06
C VAL A 75 -19.40 9.50 -6.62
N PHE A 76 -19.15 8.22 -6.94
CA PHE A 76 -20.22 7.32 -7.36
C PHE A 76 -21.33 7.21 -6.29
N SER A 77 -20.98 6.95 -5.03
CA SER A 77 -21.98 6.87 -3.95
C SER A 77 -22.82 8.14 -3.82
N GLU A 78 -22.21 9.32 -3.93
CA GLU A 78 -22.91 10.61 -3.86
C GLU A 78 -23.88 10.79 -5.04
N PHE A 79 -23.46 10.47 -6.27
CA PHE A 79 -24.30 10.59 -7.47
C PHE A 79 -25.54 9.69 -7.45
N TYR A 80 -25.42 8.45 -6.95
CA TYR A 80 -26.53 7.50 -6.90
C TYR A 80 -27.38 7.60 -5.63
N SER A 81 -27.05 8.53 -4.72
CA SER A 81 -27.82 8.83 -3.50
C SER A 81 -28.82 9.99 -3.67
N LEU A 82 -28.96 10.51 -4.89
CA LEU A 82 -29.93 11.54 -5.31
C LEU A 82 -31.12 10.92 -6.05
#